data_AF-A0A7J3S0N0-F1
#
_entry.id   AF-A0A7J3S0N0-F1
#
_cell.length_a   1.000
_cell.length_b   1.000
_cell.length_c   1.000
_cell.angle_alpha   90.00
_cell.angle_beta   90.00
_cell.angle_gamma   90.00
#
_symmetry.space_group_name_H-M   'P 1'
#
loop_
_entity.id
_entity.type
_entity.pdbx_description
1 polymer ?
#
loop_
_entity_poly.entity_id
_entity_poly.type
_entity_poly.pdbx_seq_one_letter_code
_entity_poly.pdbx_strand_id
1 'polypeptide(L)'
;MEGEERMIDVTVATFVAGTILGFLWQKAKACSITGYRDLYLFRDTYLLKTIPGMFIGAVLGFLAFWPFSPELRDFPLLMNTPGMSTATVVLLLVGGLGFGVFSVLAGGCPTKQHVAAASGSKSSMLYLVGFYAGILYFQVVILEYLLVLFGTG
;
A
#
# COMPACT_ATOMS: atom_id res chain seq x y z
N MET A 1 -31.25 -17.71 2.76
CA MET A 1 -30.57 -17.97 4.05
C MET A 1 -29.09 -18.33 3.86
N GLU A 2 -28.65 -18.89 2.71
CA GLU A 2 -27.22 -19.12 2.39
C GLU A 2 -26.35 -17.86 2.21
N GLY A 3 -26.94 -16.67 2.08
CA GLY A 3 -26.20 -15.41 1.91
C GLY A 3 -25.71 -14.77 3.21
N GLU A 4 -26.42 -15.00 4.33
CA GLU A 4 -26.13 -14.38 5.63
C GLU A 4 -25.05 -15.15 6.41
N GLU A 5 -25.07 -16.49 6.34
CA GLU A 5 -24.01 -17.33 6.93
C GLU A 5 -22.64 -17.09 6.25
N ARG A 6 -22.61 -16.92 4.91
CA ARG A 6 -21.38 -16.55 4.20
C ARG A 6 -20.81 -15.19 4.62
N MET A 7 -21.66 -14.23 4.99
CA MET A 7 -21.20 -12.89 5.38
C MET A 7 -20.52 -12.90 6.76
N ILE A 8 -21.03 -13.70 7.70
CA ILE A 8 -20.43 -13.87 9.04
C ILE A 8 -19.10 -14.62 8.94
N ASP A 9 -19.06 -15.71 8.15
CA ASP A 9 -17.84 -16.47 7.93
C ASP A 9 -16.73 -15.62 7.29
N VAL A 10 -17.07 -14.80 6.28
CA VAL A 10 -16.10 -13.92 5.62
C VAL A 10 -15.61 -12.82 6.58
N THR A 11 -16.48 -12.29 7.44
CA THR A 11 -16.10 -11.27 8.44
C THR A 11 -15.12 -11.85 9.46
N VAL A 12 -15.42 -13.03 10.01
CA VAL A 12 -14.54 -13.71 10.97
C VAL A 12 -13.24 -14.14 10.30
N ALA A 13 -13.30 -14.68 9.08
CA ALA A 13 -12.10 -15.07 8.33
C ALA A 13 -11.19 -13.87 8.05
N THR A 14 -11.73 -12.72 7.65
CA THR A 14 -10.95 -11.50 7.37
C THR A 14 -10.35 -10.93 8.66
N PHE A 15 -11.09 -10.97 9.77
CA PHE A 15 -10.59 -10.52 11.07
C PHE A 15 -9.41 -11.38 11.58
N VAL A 16 -9.54 -12.71 11.47
CA VAL A 16 -8.47 -13.65 11.84
C VAL A 16 -7.26 -13.48 10.91
N ALA A 17 -7.48 -13.41 9.59
CA ALA A 17 -6.42 -13.18 8.62
C ALA A 17 -5.68 -11.86 8.87
N GLY A 18 -6.42 -10.76 9.11
CA GLY A 18 -5.86 -9.46 9.44
C GLY A 18 -5.03 -9.47 10.73
N THR A 19 -5.47 -10.20 11.75
CA THR A 19 -4.73 -10.35 13.02
C THR A 19 -3.41 -11.11 12.81
N ILE A 20 -3.44 -12.22 12.07
CA ILE A 20 -2.25 -13.02 11.75
C ILE A 20 -1.26 -12.19 10.93
N LEU A 21 -1.73 -11.52 9.87
CA LEU A 21 -0.90 -10.66 9.04
C LEU A 21 -0.30 -9.51 9.85
N GLY A 22 -1.09 -8.85 10.70
CA GLY A 22 -0.61 -7.81 11.61
C GLY A 22 0.50 -8.30 12.53
N PHE A 23 0.34 -9.49 13.14
CA PHE A 23 1.37 -10.10 13.98
C PHE A 23 2.65 -10.42 13.21
N LEU A 24 2.54 -10.97 12.00
CA LEU A 24 3.68 -11.23 11.11
C LEU A 24 4.42 -9.94 10.73
N TRP A 25 3.69 -8.86 10.44
CA TRP A 25 4.27 -7.55 10.11
C TRP A 25 5.05 -6.94 11.28
N GLN A 26 4.56 -7.09 12.50
CA GLN A 26 5.26 -6.64 13.72
C GLN A 26 6.58 -7.40 13.94
N LYS A 27 6.61 -8.70 13.61
CA LYS A 27 7.84 -9.53 13.67
C LYS A 27 8.83 -9.20 12.56
N ALA A 28 8.34 -9.01 11.33
CA ALA A 28 9.19 -8.84 10.16
C ALA A 28 10.03 -7.55 10.23
N LYS A 29 9.48 -6.45 10.79
CA LYS A 29 10.13 -5.12 10.91
C LYS A 29 10.79 -4.60 9.62
N ALA A 30 10.47 -5.19 8.49
CA ALA A 30 11.14 -4.97 7.23
C ALA A 30 10.28 -4.13 6.30
N CYS A 31 10.94 -3.29 5.53
CA CYS A 31 10.34 -2.58 4.41
C CYS A 31 11.31 -2.50 3.25
N SER A 32 10.78 -2.28 2.04
CA SER A 32 11.58 -2.20 0.82
C SER A 32 12.74 -1.20 0.96
N ILE A 33 12.49 -0.05 1.59
CA ILE A 33 13.51 0.99 1.84
C ILE A 33 14.64 0.49 2.74
N THR A 34 14.31 -0.24 3.83
CA THR A 34 15.33 -0.76 4.75
C THR A 34 16.13 -1.88 4.08
N GLY A 35 15.48 -2.70 3.24
CA GLY A 35 16.15 -3.74 2.45
C GLY A 35 17.24 -3.17 1.53
N TYR A 36 16.94 -2.11 0.76
CA TYR A 36 17.93 -1.49 -0.12
C TYR A 36 19.02 -0.73 0.63
N ARG A 37 18.66 -0.01 1.70
CA ARG A 37 19.64 0.74 2.50
C ARG A 37 20.65 -0.18 3.17
N ASP A 38 20.18 -1.27 3.79
CA ASP A 38 21.06 -2.19 4.53
C ASP A 38 21.93 -3.03 3.57
N LEU A 39 21.46 -3.30 2.35
CA LEU A 39 22.28 -3.85 1.27
C LEU A 39 23.46 -2.92 0.92
N TYR A 40 23.21 -1.62 0.78
CA TYR A 40 24.25 -0.70 0.35
C TYR A 40 25.23 -0.34 1.48
N LEU A 41 24.71 -0.12 2.70
CA LEU A 41 25.51 0.35 3.83
C LEU A 41 26.21 -0.79 4.59
N PHE A 42 25.50 -1.89 4.86
CA PHE A 42 26.00 -3.00 5.68
C PHE A 42 26.34 -4.24 4.86
N ARG A 43 26.01 -4.25 3.56
CA ARG A 43 26.08 -5.44 2.69
C ARG A 43 25.34 -6.65 3.27
N ASP A 44 24.32 -6.39 4.09
CA ASP A 44 23.48 -7.45 4.65
C ASP A 44 22.33 -7.75 3.67
N THR A 45 22.28 -8.98 3.20
CA THR A 45 21.23 -9.46 2.28
C THR A 45 20.04 -10.07 3.01
N TYR A 46 20.10 -10.20 4.34
CA TYR A 46 19.06 -10.83 5.15
C TYR A 46 17.73 -10.08 5.01
N LEU A 47 17.75 -8.74 5.13
CA LEU A 47 16.55 -7.92 4.96
C LEU A 47 16.07 -7.82 3.51
N LEU A 48 16.95 -8.03 2.53
CA LEU A 48 16.58 -7.99 1.12
C LEU A 48 15.61 -9.11 0.73
N LYS A 49 15.68 -10.26 1.41
CA LYS A 49 14.79 -11.42 1.21
C LYS A 49 13.31 -11.10 1.49
N THR A 50 13.04 -10.02 2.22
CA THR A 50 11.66 -9.60 2.52
C THR A 50 10.94 -8.97 1.34
N ILE A 51 11.69 -8.44 0.35
CA ILE A 51 11.12 -7.85 -0.88
C ILE A 51 10.34 -8.90 -1.70
N PRO A 52 10.93 -10.05 -2.09
CA PRO A 52 10.18 -11.10 -2.76
C PRO A 52 9.09 -11.70 -1.85
N GLY A 53 9.29 -11.73 -0.53
CA GLY A 53 8.25 -12.14 0.42
C GLY A 53 7.00 -11.25 0.37
N MET A 54 7.17 -9.93 0.24
CA MET A 54 6.05 -8.98 0.11
C MET A 54 5.33 -9.13 -1.23
N PHE A 55 6.09 -9.39 -2.31
CA PHE A 55 5.52 -9.66 -3.63
C PHE A 55 4.72 -10.96 -3.65
N ILE A 56 5.29 -12.05 -3.15
CA ILE A 56 4.61 -13.35 -3.04
C ILE A 56 3.38 -13.22 -2.14
N GLY A 57 3.47 -12.51 -1.01
CA GLY A 57 2.34 -12.25 -0.13
C GLY A 57 1.20 -11.50 -0.84
N ALA A 58 1.52 -10.51 -1.67
CA ALA A 58 0.53 -9.78 -2.46
C ALA A 58 -0.14 -10.69 -3.51
N VAL A 59 0.63 -11.51 -4.22
CA VAL A 59 0.10 -12.47 -5.21
C VAL A 59 -0.78 -13.53 -4.53
N LEU A 60 -0.34 -14.09 -3.41
CA LEU A 60 -1.11 -15.08 -2.65
C LEU A 60 -2.39 -14.47 -2.08
N GLY A 61 -2.31 -13.25 -1.54
CA GLY A 61 -3.49 -12.52 -1.09
C GLY A 61 -4.48 -12.31 -2.24
N PHE A 62 -3.99 -11.85 -3.40
CA PHE A 62 -4.82 -11.68 -4.59
C PHE A 62 -5.49 -12.99 -5.04
N LEU A 63 -4.74 -14.09 -5.10
CA LEU A 63 -5.30 -15.42 -5.42
C LEU A 63 -6.31 -15.90 -4.38
N ALA A 64 -6.09 -15.59 -3.09
CA ALA A 64 -7.01 -15.96 -2.02
C ALA A 64 -8.34 -15.19 -2.11
N PHE A 65 -8.32 -13.92 -2.54
CA PHE A 65 -9.52 -13.10 -2.71
C PHE A 65 -10.20 -13.27 -4.09
N TRP A 66 -9.50 -13.80 -5.09
CA TRP A 66 -10.01 -14.08 -6.44
C TRP A 66 -11.38 -14.78 -6.51
N PRO A 67 -11.69 -15.81 -5.69
CA PRO A 67 -13.00 -16.47 -5.73
C PRO A 67 -14.12 -15.71 -5.00
N PHE A 68 -13.81 -14.76 -4.11
CA PHE A 68 -14.79 -14.13 -3.22
C PHE A 68 -15.39 -12.82 -3.77
N SER A 69 -14.73 -12.18 -4.73
CA SER A 69 -15.10 -10.85 -5.22
C SER A 69 -15.16 -10.82 -6.76
N PRO A 70 -16.35 -10.69 -7.36
CA PRO A 70 -16.49 -10.58 -8.81
C PRO A 70 -15.81 -9.33 -9.37
N GLU A 71 -15.71 -8.23 -8.60
CA GLU A 71 -15.00 -7.01 -9.03
C GLU A 71 -13.48 -7.20 -9.16
N LEU A 72 -12.89 -8.22 -8.52
CA LEU A 72 -11.46 -8.52 -8.65
C LEU A 72 -11.14 -9.36 -9.90
N ARG A 73 -12.14 -9.93 -10.57
CA ARG A 73 -11.92 -10.65 -11.85
C ARG A 73 -11.57 -9.71 -12.99
N ASP A 74 -11.95 -8.44 -12.89
CA ASP A 74 -11.64 -7.39 -13.87
C ASP A 74 -10.25 -6.75 -13.64
N PHE A 75 -9.49 -7.20 -12.62
CA PHE A 75 -8.05 -6.92 -12.55
C PHE A 75 -7.36 -7.72 -13.65
N PRO A 76 -7.02 -7.08 -14.79
CA PRO A 76 -6.11 -5.94 -14.82
C PRO A 76 -6.80 -4.63 -15.28
N LEU A 77 -7.05 -3.72 -14.32
CA LEU A 77 -7.42 -2.33 -14.59
C LEU A 77 -6.43 -1.60 -15.50
N LEU A 78 -5.23 -2.14 -15.74
CA LEU A 78 -4.25 -1.58 -16.67
C LEU A 78 -4.58 -1.80 -18.16
N MET A 79 -5.38 -2.80 -18.53
CA MET A 79 -5.65 -3.10 -19.94
C MET A 79 -6.93 -2.47 -20.49
N ASN A 80 -7.83 -2.00 -19.63
CA ASN A 80 -9.10 -1.39 -20.04
C ASN A 80 -9.32 0.03 -19.48
N THR A 81 -8.28 0.70 -18.98
CA THR A 81 -8.35 2.14 -18.67
C THR A 81 -8.04 2.98 -19.91
N PRO A 82 -8.95 3.85 -20.38
CA PRO A 82 -8.69 4.82 -21.47
C PRO A 82 -7.73 5.96 -21.06
N GLY A 83 -6.81 5.71 -20.12
CA GLY A 83 -6.06 6.73 -19.38
C GLY A 83 -4.54 6.58 -19.41
N MET A 84 -3.96 5.65 -20.18
CA MET A 84 -2.50 5.59 -20.38
C MET A 84 -2.06 6.67 -21.39
N SER A 85 -2.34 7.93 -21.07
CA SER A 85 -1.72 9.08 -21.71
C SER A 85 -0.31 9.26 -21.14
N THR A 86 0.60 9.82 -21.94
CA THR A 86 1.96 10.23 -21.49
C THR A 86 1.89 11.11 -20.24
N ALA A 87 0.82 11.90 -20.11
CA ALA A 87 0.43 12.65 -18.93
C ALA A 87 0.41 11.82 -17.63
N THR A 88 -0.32 10.72 -17.64
CA THR A 88 -0.53 9.85 -16.48
C THR A 88 0.78 9.19 -16.05
N VAL A 89 1.63 8.81 -17.01
CA VAL A 89 2.95 8.23 -16.73
C VAL A 89 3.86 9.26 -16.07
N VAL A 90 3.89 10.50 -16.58
CA VAL A 90 4.70 11.58 -15.99
C VAL A 90 4.24 11.88 -14.56
N LEU A 91 2.93 11.93 -14.32
CA LEU A 91 2.38 12.11 -12.98
C LEU A 91 2.73 10.95 -12.03
N LEU A 92 2.66 9.70 -12.49
CA LEU A 92 3.04 8.54 -11.69
C LEU A 92 4.52 8.60 -11.29
N LEU A 93 5.38 9.01 -12.23
CA LEU A 93 6.81 9.13 -11.99
C LEU A 93 7.12 10.27 -11.00
N VAL A 94 6.54 11.45 -11.22
CA VAL A 94 6.74 12.62 -10.35
C VAL A 94 6.15 12.37 -8.96
N GLY A 95 4.93 11.83 -8.89
CA GLY A 95 4.26 11.48 -7.64
C GLY A 95 4.99 10.36 -6.90
N GLY A 96 5.43 9.32 -7.60
CA GLY A 96 6.19 8.20 -7.03
C GLY A 96 7.55 8.63 -6.49
N LEU A 97 8.29 9.45 -7.24
CA LEU A 97 9.57 10.03 -6.77
C LEU A 97 9.35 10.95 -5.58
N GLY A 98 8.38 11.85 -5.65
CA GLY A 98 8.03 12.75 -4.55
C GLY A 98 7.68 11.99 -3.28
N PHE A 99 6.78 11.00 -3.39
CA PHE A 99 6.40 10.15 -2.27
C PHE A 99 7.59 9.37 -1.69
N GLY A 100 8.48 8.86 -2.54
CA GLY A 100 9.72 8.21 -2.12
C GLY A 100 10.61 9.13 -1.29
N VAL A 101 10.83 10.35 -1.75
CA VAL A 101 11.62 11.37 -1.04
C VAL A 101 10.99 11.70 0.32
N PHE A 102 9.70 12.03 0.35
CA PHE A 102 8.99 12.34 1.60
C PHE A 102 9.01 11.17 2.60
N SER A 103 8.88 9.93 2.11
CA SER A 103 8.96 8.73 2.96
C SER A 103 10.33 8.58 3.62
N VAL A 104 11.42 8.87 2.90
CA VAL A 104 12.77 8.81 3.47
C VAL A 104 12.97 9.93 4.50
N LEU A 105 12.49 11.16 4.23
CA LEU A 105 12.55 12.26 5.20
C LEU A 105 11.79 11.95 6.49
N ALA A 106 10.65 11.25 6.40
CA ALA A 106 9.86 10.85 7.55
C ALA A 106 10.46 9.67 8.36
N GLY A 107 11.61 9.14 7.94
CA GLY A 107 12.30 8.07 8.66
C GLY A 107 11.72 6.66 8.45
N GLY A 108 10.88 6.46 7.42
CA GLY A 108 10.36 5.13 7.11
C GLY A 108 9.32 5.10 5.98
N CYS A 109 8.97 3.89 5.53
CA CYS A 109 7.85 3.69 4.61
C CYS A 109 6.51 3.77 5.38
N PRO A 110 5.38 3.98 4.67
CA PRO A 110 4.06 4.02 5.31
C PRO A 110 3.78 2.77 6.15
N THR A 111 4.12 1.58 5.65
CA THR A 111 3.86 0.32 6.37
C THR A 111 4.63 0.21 7.69
N LYS A 112 5.89 0.67 7.74
CA LYS A 112 6.69 0.71 8.97
C LYS A 112 6.11 1.68 9.99
N GLN A 113 5.58 2.81 9.53
CA GLN A 113 4.96 3.80 10.40
C GLN A 113 3.63 3.30 11.00
N HIS A 114 2.86 2.47 10.27
CA HIS A 114 1.68 1.79 10.82
C HIS A 114 2.06 0.80 11.93
N VAL A 115 3.08 -0.02 11.69
CA VAL A 115 3.59 -0.99 12.66
C VAL A 115 4.10 -0.27 13.92
N ALA A 116 4.85 0.82 13.75
CA ALA A 116 5.39 1.62 14.85
C ALA A 116 4.29 2.38 15.63
N ALA A 117 3.28 2.91 14.95
CA ALA A 117 2.13 3.52 15.62
C ALA A 117 1.39 2.49 16.49
N ALA A 118 1.24 1.25 16.01
CA ALA A 118 0.64 0.17 16.78
C ALA A 118 1.49 -0.28 18.00
N SER A 119 2.82 -0.06 17.99
CA SER A 119 3.67 -0.30 19.15
C SER A 119 3.72 0.89 20.13
N GLY A 120 3.00 1.98 19.85
CA GLY A 120 2.80 3.11 20.76
C GLY A 120 3.74 4.31 20.54
N SER A 121 4.42 4.43 19.39
CA SER A 121 5.26 5.60 19.12
C SER A 121 4.42 6.84 18.76
N LYS A 122 4.51 7.88 19.61
CA LYS A 122 3.80 9.16 19.39
C LYS A 122 4.18 9.85 18.07
N SER A 123 5.46 9.77 17.68
CA SER A 123 5.95 10.37 16.43
C SER A 123 5.36 9.69 15.19
N SER A 124 5.16 8.36 15.22
CA SER A 124 4.55 7.65 14.09
C SER A 124 3.05 7.88 14.01
N MET A 125 2.37 8.04 15.16
CA MET A 125 0.96 8.45 15.18
C MET A 125 0.76 9.82 14.53
N LEU A 126 1.59 10.81 14.86
CA LEU A 126 1.54 12.13 14.22
C LEU A 126 1.82 12.06 12.71
N TYR A 127 2.77 11.23 12.30
CA TYR A 127 3.04 10.99 10.89
C TYR A 127 1.81 10.43 10.15
N LEU A 128 1.11 9.45 10.73
CA LEU A 128 -0.08 8.86 10.10
C LEU A 128 -1.21 9.87 9.95
N VAL A 129 -1.44 10.72 10.96
CA VAL A 129 -2.45 11.78 10.86
C VAL A 129 -2.14 12.72 9.69
N GLY A 130 -0.88 13.14 9.54
CA GLY A 130 -0.44 13.95 8.40
C GLY A 130 -0.56 13.23 7.05
N PHE A 131 -0.22 11.94 7.01
CA PHE A 131 -0.33 11.11 5.80
C PHE A 131 -1.77 10.99 5.32
N TYR A 132 -2.72 10.70 6.22
CA TYR A 132 -4.14 10.61 5.88
C TYR A 132 -4.74 11.98 5.52
N ALA A 133 -4.37 13.04 6.22
CA ALA A 133 -4.77 14.40 5.85
C ALA A 133 -4.27 14.76 4.43
N GLY A 134 -3.04 14.37 4.08
CA GLY A 134 -2.48 14.54 2.75
C GLY A 134 -3.23 13.75 1.66
N ILE A 135 -3.62 12.51 1.94
CA ILE A 135 -4.45 11.71 1.01
C ILE A 135 -5.80 12.37 0.76
N LEU A 136 -6.48 12.81 1.81
CA LEU A 136 -7.76 13.50 1.69
C LEU A 136 -7.63 14.80 0.89
N TYR A 137 -6.58 15.59 1.16
CA TYR A 137 -6.29 16.81 0.40
C TYR A 137 -6.02 16.52 -1.07
N PHE A 138 -5.22 15.49 -1.38
CA PHE A 138 -4.95 15.09 -2.76
C PHE A 138 -6.24 14.67 -3.49
N GLN A 139 -7.11 13.92 -2.83
CA GLN A 139 -8.38 13.49 -3.40
C GLN A 139 -9.33 14.64 -3.70
N VAL A 140 -9.50 15.57 -2.76
CA VAL A 140 -10.49 16.64 -2.88
C VAL A 140 -10.00 17.73 -3.82
N VAL A 141 -8.73 18.10 -3.73
CA VAL A 141 -8.20 19.30 -4.39
C VAL A 141 -7.43 18.93 -5.65
N ILE A 142 -6.43 18.04 -5.53
CA ILE A 142 -5.47 17.82 -6.62
C ILE A 142 -6.12 17.09 -7.79
N LEU A 143 -7.01 16.12 -7.57
CA LEU A 143 -7.69 15.44 -8.68
C LEU A 143 -8.56 16.40 -9.51
N GLU A 144 -9.26 17.33 -8.88
CA GLU A 144 -10.08 18.32 -9.59
C GLU A 144 -9.22 19.17 -10.51
N TYR A 145 -8.10 19.70 -10.00
CA TYR A 145 -7.13 20.45 -10.82
C TYR A 145 -6.51 19.60 -11.92
N LEU A 146 -6.22 18.33 -11.64
CA LEU A 146 -5.55 17.44 -12.58
C LEU A 146 -6.47 17.03 -13.74
N LEU A 147 -7.76 16.82 -13.47
CA LEU A 147 -8.77 16.56 -14.50
C LEU A 147 -9.02 17.79 -15.38
N VAL A 148 -9.02 18.99 -14.79
CA VAL A 148 -9.09 20.26 -15.54
C VAL A 148 -7.84 20.48 -16.41
N LEU A 149 -6.66 20.10 -15.93
CA LEU A 149 -5.39 20.29 -16.64
C LEU A 149 -5.16 19.27 -17.79
N PHE A 150 -5.63 18.03 -17.63
CA PHE A 150 -5.45 16.95 -18.62
C PHE A 150 -6.64 16.73 -19.56
N GLY A 151 -7.68 17.56 -19.48
CA GLY A 151 -8.66 17.72 -20.54
C GLY A 151 -9.33 16.42 -20.96
N THR A 152 -10.25 15.92 -20.13
CA THR A 152 -11.34 15.08 -20.62
C THR A 152 -12.63 15.89 -20.51
N GLY A 153 -12.79 16.81 -21.46
CA GLY A 153 -14.07 17.30 -21.94
C GLY A 153 -14.28 16.80 -23.36
#